data_AF-A0AAQ4FCU7-F1
#
_entry.id   AF-A0AAQ4FCU7-F1
#
_cell.length_a   1.000
_cell.length_b   1.000
_cell.length_c   1.000
_cell.angle_alpha   90.00
_cell.angle_beta   90.00
_cell.angle_gamma   90.00
#
_symmetry.space_group_name_H-M   'P 1'
#
loop_
_entity.id
_entity.type
_entity.pdbx_description
1 polymer ?
#
loop_
_entity_poly.entity_id
_entity_poly.type
_entity_poly.pdbx_seq_one_letter_code
_entity_poly.pdbx_strand_id
1 'polypeptide(L)'
;MYDRALSSIQSVAWNLSNQDTSTSSVQKRLATLVTSCIDLSESSLGSLKWFMARHYLPWPEASRKDLLDIFLDLSGNYNFHLWFQISVDLSRDRSKTGDPLLKMGPSPSFRVWIALMRTFGSQLRGTTLSLQYHKYVRSMLRLFDVPESRTDELIATIEEMNRLALAMLGPAMANPEQRTLRMPIQNFTDSVTPGISASRWVLLLNKYFMWAGRFSAETMVQVENPDLFRALVYLLRLNTEVREAMTLSLGLRVVTELGWMADRRISAATLELMGLPSSAHTRRCLVQVESSVGIAWLSLFPRNRGAAALVEDVRDALIDVVMRHTRTSFDLRARSDDAQLDDESFFANALPDSTFGPSFFDSWMNLTNSRWQLQKPNLINILKPGSAISQRWSLYSALTASDEYFLFPLFHPDLPLAVNYGGAGRLLADEVLRGLFYELLASDQQRQSRDYYIAHSNESAPTQPQPEWSPHSVDTEALLAALKAYRLGILRQSNSTDEKNSTIDEHRLFFVASCYALCSSDDYVGELYGDASRRCNMPVAALPEFRAAFQCDGHNESQLA
;
A
#
# COMPACT_ATOMS: atom_id res chain seq x y z
N MET A 1 5.76 -4.55 -19.85
CA MET A 1 5.46 -5.83 -19.15
C MET A 1 4.08 -5.78 -18.52
N TYR A 2 3.86 -4.80 -17.62
CA TYR A 2 2.59 -4.60 -16.92
C TYR A 2 1.35 -4.61 -17.84
N ASP A 3 1.33 -3.85 -18.94
CA ASP A 3 0.17 -3.79 -19.85
C ASP A 3 -0.25 -5.14 -20.47
N ARG A 4 0.71 -6.05 -20.71
CA ARG A 4 0.39 -7.41 -21.21
C ARG A 4 -0.23 -8.27 -20.12
N ALA A 5 0.29 -8.19 -18.89
CA ALA A 5 -0.30 -8.87 -17.75
C ALA A 5 -1.72 -8.37 -17.49
N LEU A 6 -1.95 -7.05 -17.55
CA LEU A 6 -3.29 -6.47 -17.44
C LEU A 6 -4.22 -7.03 -18.52
N SER A 7 -3.81 -7.05 -19.80
CA SER A 7 -4.63 -7.59 -20.88
C SER A 7 -4.99 -9.07 -20.66
N SER A 8 -4.05 -9.87 -20.12
CA SER A 8 -4.32 -11.27 -19.77
C SER A 8 -5.34 -11.38 -18.63
N ILE A 9 -5.19 -10.60 -17.57
CA ILE A 9 -6.11 -10.60 -16.42
C ILE A 9 -7.51 -10.18 -16.87
N GLN A 10 -7.61 -9.16 -17.72
CA GLN A 10 -8.86 -8.74 -18.31
C GLN A 10 -9.55 -9.85 -19.09
N SER A 11 -8.80 -10.57 -19.93
CA SER A 11 -9.34 -11.69 -20.71
C SER A 11 -9.82 -12.83 -19.81
N VAL A 12 -9.04 -13.18 -18.78
CA VAL A 12 -9.42 -14.22 -17.82
C VAL A 12 -10.67 -13.81 -17.03
N ALA A 13 -10.70 -12.59 -16.50
CA ALA A 13 -11.86 -12.06 -15.78
C ALA A 13 -13.11 -12.04 -16.67
N TRP A 14 -12.99 -11.61 -17.93
CA TRP A 14 -14.10 -11.63 -18.89
C TRP A 14 -14.61 -13.03 -19.19
N ASN A 15 -13.71 -14.00 -19.36
CA ASN A 15 -14.11 -15.38 -19.63
C ASN A 15 -14.78 -16.02 -18.41
N LEU A 16 -14.24 -15.80 -17.21
CA LEU A 16 -14.78 -16.35 -15.97
C LEU A 16 -16.13 -15.73 -15.58
N SER A 17 -16.33 -14.43 -15.81
CA SER A 17 -17.59 -13.76 -15.49
C SER A 17 -18.76 -14.27 -16.33
N ASN A 18 -18.49 -14.72 -17.56
CA ASN A 18 -19.50 -15.20 -18.52
C ASN A 18 -19.81 -16.71 -18.46
N GLN A 19 -19.17 -17.48 -17.58
CA GLN A 19 -19.44 -18.92 -17.47
C GLN A 19 -20.73 -19.21 -16.67
N ASP A 20 -21.66 -19.96 -17.28
CA ASP A 20 -22.88 -20.47 -16.65
C ASP A 20 -22.58 -21.71 -15.78
N THR A 21 -22.08 -21.49 -14.57
CA THR A 21 -21.96 -22.55 -13.55
C THR A 21 -22.77 -22.19 -12.31
N SER A 22 -23.51 -23.19 -11.80
CA SER A 22 -24.46 -23.07 -10.69
C SER A 22 -23.83 -22.94 -9.30
N THR A 23 -22.51 -22.83 -9.21
CA THR A 23 -21.76 -22.58 -7.98
C THR A 23 -20.78 -21.43 -8.23
N SER A 24 -21.03 -20.29 -7.59
CA SER A 24 -20.18 -19.10 -7.65
C SER A 24 -18.87 -19.36 -6.92
N SER A 25 -17.85 -19.81 -7.65
CA SER A 25 -16.48 -19.84 -7.15
C SER A 25 -15.99 -18.42 -6.85
N VAL A 26 -15.09 -18.27 -5.89
CA VAL A 26 -14.45 -16.98 -5.55
C VAL A 26 -13.88 -16.30 -6.79
N GLN A 27 -13.31 -17.08 -7.70
CA GLN A 27 -12.81 -16.63 -8.99
C GLN A 27 -13.88 -15.90 -9.82
N LYS A 28 -15.10 -16.44 -9.90
CA LYS A 28 -16.20 -15.79 -10.65
C LYS A 28 -16.57 -14.45 -10.03
N ARG A 29 -16.63 -14.36 -8.69
CA ARG A 29 -16.96 -13.10 -7.99
C ARG A 29 -15.89 -12.04 -8.20
N LEU A 30 -14.63 -12.44 -8.10
CA LEU A 30 -13.48 -11.57 -8.37
C LEU A 30 -13.46 -11.10 -9.82
N ALA A 31 -13.70 -12.02 -10.75
CA ALA A 31 -13.84 -11.72 -12.17
C ALA A 31 -14.94 -10.68 -12.41
N THR A 32 -16.13 -10.87 -11.82
CA THR A 32 -17.23 -9.89 -11.88
C THR A 32 -16.83 -8.54 -11.29
N LEU A 33 -16.12 -8.51 -10.17
CA LEU A 33 -15.65 -7.27 -9.55
C LEU A 33 -14.69 -6.52 -10.47
N VAL A 34 -13.72 -7.22 -11.06
CA VAL A 34 -12.76 -6.67 -12.03
C VAL A 34 -13.48 -6.13 -13.26
N THR A 35 -14.36 -6.92 -13.87
CA THR A 35 -15.09 -6.49 -15.08
C THR A 35 -15.99 -5.29 -14.77
N SER A 36 -16.66 -5.27 -13.62
CA SER A 36 -17.51 -4.13 -13.22
C SER A 36 -16.72 -2.84 -12.98
N CYS A 37 -15.45 -2.93 -12.57
CA CYS A 37 -14.57 -1.77 -12.47
C CYS A 37 -14.14 -1.27 -13.84
N ILE A 38 -13.70 -2.17 -14.72
CA ILE A 38 -13.20 -1.80 -16.05
C ILE A 38 -14.34 -1.24 -16.91
N ASP A 39 -15.49 -1.89 -16.88
CA ASP A 39 -16.71 -1.48 -17.58
C ASP A 39 -17.59 -0.60 -16.69
N LEU A 40 -16.95 0.36 -15.99
CA LEU A 40 -17.63 1.21 -15.04
C LEU A 40 -18.81 1.94 -15.68
N SER A 41 -20.01 1.58 -15.25
CA SER A 41 -21.25 2.19 -15.72
C SER A 41 -21.42 3.61 -15.19
N GLU A 42 -22.04 4.50 -16.00
CA GLU A 42 -22.40 5.86 -15.56
C GLU A 42 -23.59 5.87 -14.58
N SER A 43 -24.32 4.75 -14.44
CA SER A 43 -25.47 4.65 -13.54
C SER A 43 -25.10 4.61 -12.05
N SER A 44 -23.83 4.38 -11.74
CA SER A 44 -23.36 4.19 -10.35
C SER A 44 -23.09 5.51 -9.61
N LEU A 45 -23.19 6.66 -10.29
CA LEU A 45 -23.14 7.98 -9.66
C LEU A 45 -24.24 8.16 -8.60
N GLY A 46 -25.41 7.53 -8.81
CA GLY A 46 -26.49 7.51 -7.82
C GLY A 46 -26.07 6.86 -6.50
N SER A 47 -25.30 5.77 -6.55
CA SER A 47 -24.77 5.09 -5.36
C SER A 47 -23.79 5.97 -4.59
N LEU A 48 -22.91 6.71 -5.29
CA LEU A 48 -22.03 7.70 -4.66
C LEU A 48 -22.82 8.83 -3.98
N LYS A 49 -23.77 9.44 -4.70
CA LYS A 49 -24.63 10.51 -4.15
C LYS A 49 -25.37 10.02 -2.90
N TRP A 50 -25.95 8.82 -2.96
CA TRP A 50 -26.63 8.21 -1.83
C TRP A 50 -25.69 7.92 -0.65
N PHE A 51 -24.50 7.38 -0.92
CA PHE A 51 -23.48 7.14 0.11
C PHE A 51 -23.11 8.45 0.81
N MET A 52 -22.77 9.49 0.05
CA MET A 52 -22.42 10.79 0.60
C MET A 52 -23.55 11.39 1.45
N ALA A 53 -24.79 11.35 0.95
CA ALA A 53 -25.96 11.83 1.69
C ALA A 53 -26.20 11.03 2.99
N ARG A 54 -26.05 9.70 2.95
CA ARG A 54 -26.17 8.81 4.12
C ARG A 54 -25.15 9.14 5.21
N HIS A 55 -23.94 9.56 4.82
CA HIS A 55 -22.88 10.00 5.72
C HIS A 55 -22.91 11.50 5.98
N TYR A 56 -24.09 12.11 5.86
CA TYR A 56 -24.37 13.51 6.15
C TYR A 56 -23.52 14.50 5.35
N LEU A 57 -23.13 14.12 4.14
CA LEU A 57 -22.37 14.96 3.22
C LEU A 57 -23.13 15.10 1.89
N PRO A 58 -24.37 15.65 1.88
CA PRO A 58 -25.07 15.93 0.63
C PRO A 58 -24.27 16.98 -0.13
N TRP A 59 -23.44 16.57 -1.09
CA TRP A 59 -22.57 17.50 -1.83
C TRP A 59 -23.28 17.89 -3.12
N PRO A 60 -23.30 19.19 -3.46
CA PRO A 60 -22.51 20.30 -2.90
C PRO A 60 -23.26 21.14 -1.86
N GLU A 61 -24.29 20.62 -1.21
CA GLU A 61 -24.90 21.34 -0.09
C GLU A 61 -23.99 21.34 1.16
N ALA A 62 -24.19 22.36 2.00
CA ALA A 62 -23.57 22.37 3.31
C ALA A 62 -24.16 21.27 4.20
N SER A 63 -23.28 20.56 4.91
CA SER A 63 -23.68 19.62 5.95
C SER A 63 -24.09 20.39 7.20
N ARG A 64 -25.19 19.96 7.81
CA ARG A 64 -25.61 20.44 9.13
C ARG A 64 -24.99 19.63 10.27
N LYS A 65 -24.30 18.54 9.95
CA LYS A 65 -23.67 17.67 10.94
C LYS A 65 -22.30 18.19 11.34
N ASP A 66 -21.88 17.73 12.50
CA ASP A 66 -20.52 17.96 12.98
C ASP A 66 -19.52 17.24 12.04
N LEU A 67 -18.61 18.00 11.45
CA LEU A 67 -17.59 17.47 10.54
C LEU A 67 -16.71 16.43 11.22
N LEU A 68 -16.44 16.54 12.53
CA LEU A 68 -15.69 15.52 13.25
C LEU A 68 -16.44 14.18 13.29
N ASP A 69 -17.76 14.20 13.46
CA ASP A 69 -18.62 13.01 13.41
C ASP A 69 -18.50 12.34 12.02
N ILE A 70 -18.50 13.14 10.93
CA ILE A 70 -18.36 12.65 9.55
C ILE A 70 -16.97 12.04 9.30
N PHE A 71 -15.89 12.71 9.73
CA PHE A 71 -14.52 12.18 9.58
C PHE A 71 -14.37 10.82 10.27
N LEU A 72 -14.89 10.71 11.50
CA LEU A 72 -14.78 9.49 12.30
C LEU A 72 -15.72 8.39 11.81
N ASP A 73 -16.88 8.73 11.24
CA ASP A 73 -17.77 7.77 10.59
C ASP A 73 -17.10 7.14 9.37
N LEU A 74 -16.58 7.96 8.45
CA LEU A 74 -15.93 7.45 7.23
C LEU A 74 -14.66 6.65 7.55
N SER A 75 -13.82 7.15 8.46
CA SER A 75 -12.62 6.45 8.91
C SER A 75 -12.98 5.16 9.66
N GLY A 76 -13.96 5.24 10.57
CA GLY A 76 -14.33 4.16 11.45
C GLY A 76 -15.18 3.09 10.80
N ASN A 77 -16.01 3.38 9.79
CA ASN A 77 -16.85 2.36 9.16
C ASN A 77 -16.32 1.89 7.80
N TYR A 78 -15.51 2.69 7.11
CA TYR A 78 -15.07 2.40 5.75
C TYR A 78 -13.55 2.49 5.57
N ASN A 79 -12.78 2.61 6.66
CA ASN A 79 -11.33 2.79 6.60
C ASN A 79 -10.92 3.94 5.66
N PHE A 80 -11.78 4.96 5.55
CA PHE A 80 -11.63 6.03 4.58
C PHE A 80 -11.13 7.30 5.28
N HIS A 81 -9.84 7.57 5.13
CA HIS A 81 -9.13 8.63 5.86
C HIS A 81 -8.95 9.87 4.98
N LEU A 82 -9.63 10.96 5.31
CA LEU A 82 -9.65 12.18 4.50
C LEU A 82 -8.47 13.10 4.80
N TRP A 83 -8.36 13.60 6.03
CA TRP A 83 -7.28 14.52 6.45
C TRP A 83 -6.33 13.86 7.44
N PHE A 84 -6.88 13.11 8.39
CA PHE A 84 -6.14 12.29 9.33
C PHE A 84 -6.62 10.86 9.27
N GLN A 85 -5.73 9.95 9.63
CA GLN A 85 -5.95 8.54 9.79
C GLN A 85 -6.00 8.20 11.28
N ILE A 86 -6.89 7.29 11.61
CA ILE A 86 -6.94 6.59 12.89
C ILE A 86 -6.59 5.14 12.58
N SER A 87 -5.51 4.66 13.15
CA SER A 87 -5.04 3.28 12.99
C SER A 87 -4.68 2.67 14.34
N VAL A 88 -4.53 1.36 14.39
CA VAL A 88 -4.01 0.68 15.57
C VAL A 88 -2.53 0.47 15.34
N ASP A 89 -1.69 1.03 16.20
CA ASP A 89 -0.27 0.66 16.19
C ASP A 89 -0.14 -0.70 16.87
N LEU A 90 0.27 -1.69 16.07
CA LEU A 90 0.55 -3.04 16.52
C LEU A 90 1.97 -3.17 17.06
N SER A 91 2.81 -2.12 16.94
CA SER A 91 4.12 -2.14 17.57
C SER A 91 3.90 -2.27 19.08
N ARG A 92 4.37 -3.38 19.62
CA ARG A 92 4.31 -3.67 21.05
C ARG A 92 4.93 -2.49 21.77
N ASP A 93 4.11 -1.68 22.41
CA ASP A 93 4.66 -0.89 23.50
C ASP A 93 5.11 -1.92 24.53
N ARG A 94 6.43 -2.04 24.76
CA ARG A 94 6.94 -2.87 25.87
C ARG A 94 6.59 -2.24 27.22
N SER A 95 5.89 -1.09 27.24
CA SER A 95 5.07 -0.74 28.40
C SER A 95 4.15 -1.92 28.71
N LYS A 96 4.17 -2.37 29.96
CA LYS A 96 3.85 -3.74 30.40
C LYS A 96 2.43 -4.27 30.08
N THR A 97 1.58 -3.48 29.45
CA THR A 97 0.15 -3.78 29.29
C THR A 97 -0.16 -4.61 28.05
N GLY A 98 0.65 -4.55 26.98
CA GLY A 98 0.40 -5.29 25.74
C GLY A 98 -0.89 -4.87 25.01
N ASP A 99 -1.48 -3.74 25.42
CA ASP A 99 -2.72 -3.24 24.85
C ASP A 99 -2.46 -2.58 23.48
N PRO A 100 -3.38 -2.73 22.51
CA PRO A 100 -3.31 -2.01 21.25
C PRO A 100 -3.24 -0.49 21.50
N LEU A 101 -2.26 0.17 20.89
CA LEU A 101 -2.12 1.62 21.00
C LEU A 101 -2.87 2.30 19.85
N LEU A 102 -3.80 3.18 20.18
CA LEU A 102 -4.48 3.98 19.17
C LEU A 102 -3.52 5.00 18.58
N LYS A 103 -3.32 4.97 17.27
CA LYS A 103 -2.49 5.90 16.54
C LYS A 103 -3.33 6.85 15.71
N MET A 104 -3.04 8.13 15.81
CA MET A 104 -3.66 9.19 15.03
C MET A 104 -2.56 9.96 14.31
N GLY A 105 -2.72 10.17 13.00
CA GLY A 105 -1.71 10.86 12.21
C GLY A 105 -2.28 11.40 10.91
N PRO A 106 -1.51 12.12 10.10
CA PRO A 106 -1.97 12.55 8.78
C PRO A 106 -2.31 11.37 7.88
N SER A 107 -3.42 11.48 7.14
CA SER A 107 -3.77 10.48 6.15
C SER A 107 -2.74 10.46 5.01
N PRO A 108 -2.33 9.27 4.51
CA PRO A 108 -1.48 9.17 3.32
C PRO A 108 -2.09 9.90 2.11
N SER A 109 -3.40 9.80 1.91
CA SER A 109 -4.08 10.49 0.81
C SER A 109 -3.98 12.01 0.98
N PHE A 110 -4.05 12.51 2.21
CA PHE A 110 -3.88 13.93 2.52
C PHE A 110 -2.46 14.43 2.26
N ARG A 111 -1.42 13.61 2.53
CA ARG A 111 -0.02 13.93 2.17
C ARG A 111 0.12 14.16 0.67
N VAL A 112 -0.40 13.23 -0.13
CA VAL A 112 -0.39 13.33 -1.60
C VAL A 112 -1.15 14.57 -2.06
N TRP A 113 -2.32 14.84 -1.47
CA TRP A 113 -3.09 16.02 -1.78
C TRP A 113 -2.35 17.32 -1.45
N ILE A 114 -1.72 17.43 -0.28
CA ILE A 114 -0.91 18.61 0.08
C ILE A 114 0.25 18.77 -0.91
N ALA A 115 0.95 17.70 -1.26
CA ALA A 115 2.03 17.76 -2.25
C ALA A 115 1.52 18.28 -3.60
N LEU A 116 0.41 17.74 -4.09
CA LEU A 116 -0.25 18.18 -5.32
C LEU A 116 -0.68 19.65 -5.24
N MET A 117 -1.31 20.06 -4.14
CA MET A 117 -1.76 21.43 -3.91
C MET A 117 -0.60 22.41 -3.71
N ARG A 118 0.58 21.98 -3.23
CA ARG A 118 1.77 22.83 -3.20
C ARG A 118 2.30 23.09 -4.59
N THR A 119 2.35 22.04 -5.42
CA THR A 119 2.71 22.16 -6.84
C THR A 119 1.77 23.11 -7.55
N PHE A 120 0.46 23.01 -7.27
CA PHE A 120 -0.53 24.00 -7.70
C PHE A 120 -0.19 25.38 -7.12
N GLY A 121 -0.13 25.51 -5.80
CA GLY A 121 0.02 26.77 -5.05
C GLY A 121 1.19 27.63 -5.49
N SER A 122 2.36 27.04 -5.74
CA SER A 122 3.52 27.77 -6.28
C SER A 122 3.34 28.24 -7.72
N GLN A 123 2.38 27.69 -8.45
CA GLN A 123 2.12 27.91 -9.87
C GLN A 123 0.72 28.52 -10.18
N LEU A 124 -0.15 28.75 -9.18
CA LEU A 124 -1.60 28.95 -9.40
C LEU A 124 -2.02 30.25 -10.11
N ARG A 125 -1.13 31.23 -10.31
CA ARG A 125 -1.47 32.41 -11.13
C ARG A 125 -1.14 32.18 -12.60
N GLY A 126 -2.14 31.71 -13.35
CA GLY A 126 -2.13 31.70 -14.82
C GLY A 126 -1.45 30.50 -15.49
N THR A 127 -1.16 29.42 -14.75
CA THR A 127 -0.60 28.21 -15.35
C THR A 127 -1.68 27.26 -15.87
N THR A 128 -1.31 26.43 -16.85
CA THR A 128 -2.14 25.36 -17.42
C THR A 128 -2.78 24.46 -16.35
N LEU A 129 -2.08 24.24 -15.24
CA LEU A 129 -2.48 23.34 -14.17
C LEU A 129 -3.64 23.90 -13.31
N SER A 130 -3.64 25.22 -13.07
CA SER A 130 -4.75 25.93 -12.42
C SER A 130 -6.04 25.79 -13.23
N LEU A 131 -5.95 26.00 -14.55
CA LEU A 131 -7.06 25.84 -15.48
C LEU A 131 -7.59 24.40 -15.53
N GLN A 132 -6.70 23.40 -15.46
CA GLN A 132 -7.08 21.99 -15.36
C GLN A 132 -7.82 21.69 -14.06
N TYR A 133 -7.37 22.23 -12.92
CA TYR A 133 -8.07 22.08 -11.65
C TYR A 133 -9.47 22.72 -11.68
N HIS A 134 -9.60 23.95 -12.19
CA HIS A 134 -10.92 24.58 -12.40
C HIS A 134 -11.84 23.74 -13.30
N LYS A 135 -11.31 23.24 -14.42
CA LYS A 135 -12.06 22.38 -15.34
C LYS A 135 -12.53 21.10 -14.63
N TYR A 136 -11.67 20.51 -13.79
CA TYR A 136 -12.00 19.35 -12.98
C TYR A 136 -13.15 19.63 -12.00
N VAL A 137 -13.02 20.67 -11.15
CA VAL A 137 -14.06 21.02 -10.16
C VAL A 137 -15.38 21.36 -10.86
N ARG A 138 -15.34 22.13 -11.95
CA ARG A 138 -16.52 22.43 -12.77
C ARG A 138 -17.19 21.17 -13.29
N SER A 139 -16.41 20.20 -13.76
CA SER A 139 -16.93 18.91 -14.24
C SER A 139 -17.62 18.14 -13.11
N MET A 140 -17.05 18.14 -11.90
CA MET A 140 -17.66 17.47 -10.74
C MET A 140 -18.98 18.15 -10.34
N LEU A 141 -19.01 19.47 -10.27
CA LEU A 141 -20.23 20.23 -9.94
C LEU A 141 -21.35 19.96 -10.95
N ARG A 142 -21.03 19.91 -12.26
CA ARG A 142 -22.02 19.56 -13.30
C ARG A 142 -22.56 18.14 -13.17
N LEU A 143 -21.72 17.16 -12.81
CA LEU A 143 -22.17 15.78 -12.56
C LEU A 143 -23.10 15.67 -11.34
N PHE A 144 -22.98 16.61 -10.41
CA PHE A 144 -23.86 16.75 -9.25
C PHE A 144 -25.00 17.77 -9.48
N ASP A 145 -25.35 18.00 -10.75
CA ASP A 145 -26.52 18.77 -11.16
C ASP A 145 -26.51 20.23 -10.64
N VAL A 146 -25.32 20.77 -10.39
CA VAL A 146 -25.16 22.18 -9.97
C VAL A 146 -25.41 23.09 -11.18
N PRO A 147 -26.29 24.10 -11.05
CA PRO A 147 -26.53 25.04 -12.12
C PRO A 147 -25.28 25.89 -12.39
N GLU A 148 -25.04 26.20 -13.67
CA GLU A 148 -23.87 26.99 -14.09
C GLU A 148 -23.81 28.36 -13.35
N SER A 149 -24.97 28.95 -13.04
CA SER A 149 -25.08 30.22 -12.30
C SER A 149 -24.45 30.20 -10.90
N ARG A 150 -24.28 29.03 -10.27
CA ARG A 150 -23.64 28.86 -8.96
C ARG A 150 -22.24 28.26 -9.04
N THR A 151 -21.83 27.81 -10.23
CA THR A 151 -20.64 26.98 -10.38
C THR A 151 -19.37 27.75 -10.07
N ASP A 152 -19.23 28.97 -10.60
CA ASP A 152 -18.02 29.78 -10.38
C ASP A 152 -17.87 30.24 -8.92
N GLU A 153 -18.98 30.55 -8.25
CA GLU A 153 -19.01 30.87 -6.81
C GLU A 153 -18.48 29.70 -5.99
N LEU A 154 -19.02 28.49 -6.21
CA LEU A 154 -18.62 27.29 -5.48
C LEU A 154 -17.17 26.90 -5.75
N ILE A 155 -16.68 27.06 -6.99
CA ILE A 155 -15.27 26.86 -7.32
C ILE A 155 -14.40 27.81 -6.49
N ALA A 156 -14.72 29.10 -6.47
CA ALA A 156 -13.97 30.08 -5.70
C ALA A 156 -13.96 29.76 -4.19
N THR A 157 -15.10 29.33 -3.62
CA THR A 157 -15.19 28.90 -2.22
C THR A 157 -14.32 27.67 -1.93
N ILE A 158 -14.36 26.66 -2.81
CA ILE A 158 -13.54 25.44 -2.68
C ILE A 158 -12.05 25.78 -2.74
N GLU A 159 -11.65 26.64 -3.67
CA GLU A 159 -10.25 27.04 -3.82
C GLU A 159 -9.74 27.82 -2.63
N GLU A 160 -10.51 28.78 -2.15
CA GLU A 160 -10.13 29.57 -0.98
C GLU A 160 -10.00 28.68 0.25
N MET A 161 -10.92 27.72 0.43
CA MET A 161 -10.81 26.75 1.51
C MET A 161 -9.59 25.84 1.35
N ASN A 162 -9.29 25.37 0.14
CA ASN A 162 -8.10 24.55 -0.11
C ASN A 162 -6.82 25.33 0.15
N ARG A 163 -6.78 26.62 -0.19
CA ARG A 163 -5.66 27.52 0.09
C ARG A 163 -5.49 27.73 1.60
N LEU A 164 -6.59 27.94 2.32
CA LEU A 164 -6.58 28.05 3.78
C LEU A 164 -6.10 26.75 4.43
N ALA A 165 -6.63 25.60 4.02
CA ALA A 165 -6.21 24.29 4.49
C ALA A 165 -4.72 24.04 4.21
N LEU A 166 -4.24 24.39 3.01
CA LEU A 166 -2.82 24.28 2.67
C LEU A 166 -1.94 25.19 3.53
N ALA A 167 -2.35 26.44 3.76
CA ALA A 167 -1.60 27.39 4.57
C ALA A 167 -1.51 26.94 6.04
N MET A 168 -2.59 26.36 6.58
CA MET A 168 -2.67 25.94 7.97
C MET A 168 -2.08 24.55 8.23
N LEU A 169 -2.33 23.60 7.34
CA LEU A 169 -1.94 22.19 7.51
C LEU A 169 -0.62 21.88 6.79
N GLY A 170 -0.29 22.63 5.75
CA GLY A 170 0.94 22.46 4.96
C GLY A 170 2.22 22.51 5.81
N PRO A 171 2.45 23.52 6.66
CA PRO A 171 3.67 23.59 7.47
C PRO A 171 3.84 22.36 8.38
N ALA A 172 2.77 21.92 9.03
CA ALA A 172 2.76 20.72 9.85
C ALA A 172 3.19 19.49 9.03
N MET A 173 2.75 19.39 7.77
CA MET A 173 3.06 18.28 6.87
C MET A 173 4.47 18.32 6.27
N ALA A 174 5.15 19.46 6.29
CA ALA A 174 6.49 19.62 5.71
C ALA A 174 7.60 18.98 6.57
N ASN A 175 7.34 18.79 7.87
CA ASN A 175 8.33 18.26 8.79
C ASN A 175 7.79 16.98 9.47
N PRO A 176 7.84 15.82 8.79
CA PRO A 176 7.33 14.57 9.34
C PRO A 176 8.13 14.06 10.54
N GLU A 177 9.34 14.59 10.78
CA GLU A 177 10.18 14.26 11.95
C GLU A 177 9.66 14.88 13.26
N GLN A 178 8.60 15.69 13.20
CA GLN A 178 8.01 16.27 14.41
C GLN A 178 7.34 15.22 15.30
N ARG A 179 7.91 15.11 16.51
CA ARG A 179 7.36 14.63 17.79
C ARG A 179 6.08 13.82 17.67
N THR A 180 6.23 12.50 17.59
CA THR A 180 5.17 11.59 18.00
C THR A 180 4.95 11.76 19.50
N LEU A 181 3.72 12.10 19.91
CA LEU A 181 3.36 12.23 21.33
C LEU A 181 2.52 11.05 21.77
N ARG A 182 2.82 10.47 22.93
CA ARG A 182 1.97 9.47 23.59
C ARG A 182 1.35 10.08 24.83
N MET A 183 0.02 10.07 24.92
CA MET A 183 -0.69 10.65 26.06
C MET A 183 -2.08 10.04 26.24
N PRO A 184 -2.68 10.11 27.44
CA PRO A 184 -4.09 9.76 27.64
C PRO A 184 -5.01 10.67 26.81
N ILE A 185 -6.19 10.18 26.43
CA ILE A 185 -7.23 10.99 25.75
C ILE A 185 -7.55 12.27 26.54
N GLN A 186 -7.51 12.22 27.88
CA GLN A 186 -7.72 13.41 28.71
C GLN A 186 -6.69 14.51 28.43
N ASN A 187 -5.42 14.16 28.26
CA ASN A 187 -4.36 15.15 28.00
C ASN A 187 -4.34 15.57 26.52
N PHE A 188 -4.80 14.70 25.63
CA PHE A 188 -4.95 14.96 24.20
C PHE A 188 -5.86 16.16 23.92
N THR A 189 -6.90 16.35 24.73
CA THR A 189 -7.85 17.45 24.55
C THR A 189 -7.27 18.80 24.90
N ASP A 190 -6.42 18.83 25.91
CA ASP A 190 -5.84 20.08 26.41
C ASP A 190 -4.64 20.51 25.56
N SER A 191 -3.86 19.53 25.07
CA SER A 191 -2.57 19.79 24.42
C SER A 191 -2.62 19.78 22.89
N VAL A 192 -3.56 19.05 22.29
CA VAL A 192 -3.53 18.73 20.85
C VAL A 192 -4.85 19.08 20.15
N THR A 193 -5.99 18.89 20.81
CA THR A 193 -7.32 19.15 20.22
C THR A 193 -8.14 20.17 21.04
N PRO A 194 -7.59 21.39 21.27
CA PRO A 194 -8.20 22.36 22.18
C PRO A 194 -9.61 22.76 21.75
N GLY A 195 -10.60 22.42 22.58
CA GLY A 195 -12.02 22.69 22.33
C GLY A 195 -12.87 21.46 21.98
N ILE A 196 -12.26 20.29 21.87
CA ILE A 196 -12.98 19.01 21.86
C ILE A 196 -12.73 18.35 23.22
N SER A 197 -13.77 18.12 24.02
CA SER A 197 -13.62 17.51 25.36
C SER A 197 -13.23 16.03 25.28
N ALA A 198 -12.56 15.53 26.33
CA ALA A 198 -12.16 14.12 26.41
C ALA A 198 -13.38 13.19 26.33
N SER A 199 -14.48 13.58 26.99
CA SER A 199 -15.76 12.86 26.92
C SER A 199 -16.31 12.77 25.50
N ARG A 200 -16.14 13.81 24.68
CA ARG A 200 -16.58 13.81 23.27
C ARG A 200 -15.72 12.90 22.42
N TRP A 201 -14.39 12.93 22.58
CA TRP A 201 -13.50 11.98 21.93
C TRP A 201 -13.83 10.54 22.29
N VAL A 202 -13.97 10.24 23.58
CA VAL A 202 -14.35 8.92 24.08
C VAL A 202 -15.69 8.47 23.49
N LEU A 203 -16.69 9.36 23.45
CA LEU A 203 -17.99 9.05 22.85
C LEU A 203 -17.87 8.69 21.36
N LEU A 204 -17.17 9.52 20.57
CA LEU A 204 -17.04 9.32 19.13
C LEU A 204 -16.16 8.11 18.79
N LEU A 205 -15.06 7.91 19.50
CA LEU A 205 -14.21 6.74 19.33
C LEU A 205 -14.95 5.46 19.69
N ASN A 206 -15.70 5.44 20.80
CA ASN A 206 -16.57 4.31 21.13
C ASN A 206 -17.72 4.14 20.14
N LYS A 207 -18.18 5.18 19.46
CA LYS A 207 -19.25 5.06 18.45
C LYS A 207 -18.75 4.35 17.19
N TYR A 208 -17.53 4.64 16.74
CA TYR A 208 -17.05 4.22 15.41
C TYR A 208 -15.97 3.14 15.43
N PHE A 209 -15.21 3.04 16.52
CA PHE A 209 -14.06 2.15 16.67
C PHE A 209 -14.26 1.21 17.87
N MET A 210 -15.41 0.54 18.03
CA MET A 210 -15.59 -0.51 19.06
C MET A 210 -14.75 -1.75 18.74
N TRP A 211 -13.44 -1.63 18.89
CA TRP A 211 -12.45 -2.63 18.57
C TRP A 211 -12.13 -3.54 19.76
N ALA A 212 -12.00 -3.02 21.00
CA ALA A 212 -11.25 -3.67 22.08
C ALA A 212 -11.80 -3.52 23.50
N GLY A 213 -13.06 -3.14 23.62
CA GLY A 213 -13.60 -2.61 24.86
C GLY A 213 -13.80 -1.11 24.76
N ARG A 214 -14.32 -0.54 25.84
CA ARG A 214 -14.72 0.87 25.86
C ARG A 214 -13.49 1.73 26.05
N PHE A 215 -13.25 2.65 25.12
CA PHE A 215 -12.34 3.77 25.36
C PHE A 215 -12.75 4.53 26.62
N SER A 216 -11.75 5.02 27.33
CA SER A 216 -11.93 5.90 28.48
C SER A 216 -11.01 7.11 28.34
N ALA A 217 -11.16 8.10 29.22
CA ALA A 217 -10.29 9.27 29.23
C ALA A 217 -8.82 8.91 29.48
N GLU A 218 -8.56 7.77 30.15
CA GLU A 218 -7.22 7.26 30.46
C GLU A 218 -6.60 6.44 29.30
N THR A 219 -7.37 6.13 28.25
CA THR A 219 -6.84 5.35 27.13
C THR A 219 -5.70 6.13 26.46
N MET A 220 -4.54 5.49 26.32
CA MET A 220 -3.38 6.08 25.67
C MET A 220 -3.59 6.19 24.16
N VAL A 221 -3.22 7.34 23.61
CA VAL A 221 -3.19 7.60 22.17
C VAL A 221 -1.80 8.06 21.76
N GLN A 222 -1.31 7.56 20.63
CA GLN A 222 -0.12 8.00 19.94
C GLN A 222 -0.52 8.98 18.83
N VAL A 223 -0.07 10.22 18.91
CA VAL A 223 -0.39 11.25 17.94
C VAL A 223 0.87 11.60 17.17
N GLU A 224 0.85 11.30 15.88
CA GLU A 224 1.81 11.82 14.92
C GLU A 224 1.38 13.23 14.53
N ASN A 225 2.34 14.17 14.55
CA ASN A 225 2.11 15.53 14.13
C ASN A 225 0.95 16.23 14.88
N PRO A 226 1.11 16.52 16.17
CA PRO A 226 0.07 17.17 16.97
C PRO A 226 -0.35 18.55 16.42
N ASP A 227 0.51 19.26 15.70
CA ASP A 227 0.20 20.56 15.09
C ASP A 227 -0.88 20.46 14.01
N LEU A 228 -0.91 19.36 13.26
CA LEU A 228 -1.99 19.07 12.31
C LEU A 228 -3.36 19.09 13.01
N PHE A 229 -3.46 18.41 14.15
CA PHE A 229 -4.70 18.31 14.90
C PHE A 229 -5.10 19.64 15.54
N ARG A 230 -4.14 20.43 16.02
CA ARG A 230 -4.40 21.80 16.53
C ARG A 230 -4.99 22.68 15.44
N ALA A 231 -4.36 22.68 14.26
CA ALA A 231 -4.82 23.45 13.11
C ALA A 231 -6.20 22.97 12.62
N LEU A 232 -6.44 21.65 12.60
CA LEU A 232 -7.74 21.08 12.26
C LEU A 232 -8.84 21.52 13.23
N VAL A 233 -8.61 21.42 14.54
CA VAL A 233 -9.61 21.83 15.54
C VAL A 233 -9.86 23.32 15.48
N TYR A 234 -8.83 24.11 15.22
CA TYR A 234 -9.00 25.55 14.97
C TYR A 234 -9.95 25.79 13.78
N LEU A 235 -9.70 25.15 12.63
CA LEU A 235 -10.56 25.27 11.44
C LEU A 235 -12.01 24.86 11.73
N LEU A 236 -12.22 23.75 12.43
CA LEU A 236 -13.54 23.25 12.82
C LEU A 236 -14.33 24.20 13.73
N ARG A 237 -13.65 25.11 14.42
CA ARG A 237 -14.23 26.09 15.36
C ARG A 237 -14.43 27.47 14.75
N LEU A 238 -14.01 27.70 13.50
CA LEU A 238 -14.28 28.94 12.81
C LEU A 238 -15.78 29.13 12.56
N ASN A 239 -16.14 30.28 12.00
CA ASN A 239 -17.53 30.66 11.78
C ASN A 239 -18.27 29.66 10.85
N THR A 240 -19.59 29.80 10.77
CA THR A 240 -20.42 28.92 9.93
C THR A 240 -19.99 28.93 8.47
N GLU A 241 -19.60 30.07 7.90
CA GLU A 241 -19.15 30.18 6.51
C GLU A 241 -17.92 29.31 6.22
N VAL A 242 -16.91 29.36 7.10
CA VAL A 242 -15.72 28.51 6.94
C VAL A 242 -16.09 27.04 7.07
N ARG A 243 -16.99 26.68 7.98
CA ARG A 243 -17.46 25.28 8.11
C ARG A 243 -18.22 24.80 6.86
N GLU A 244 -19.02 25.65 6.25
CA GLU A 244 -19.69 25.35 4.99
C GLU A 244 -18.68 25.17 3.84
N ALA A 245 -17.70 26.06 3.73
CA ALA A 245 -16.61 25.95 2.77
C ALA A 245 -15.74 24.69 3.00
N MET A 246 -15.46 24.34 4.25
CA MET A 246 -14.80 23.08 4.62
C MET A 246 -15.62 21.88 4.18
N THR A 247 -16.94 21.93 4.33
CA THR A 247 -17.81 20.83 3.89
C THR A 247 -17.80 20.67 2.38
N LEU A 248 -17.83 21.77 1.63
CA LEU A 248 -17.71 21.78 0.17
C LEU A 248 -16.39 21.15 -0.30
N SER A 249 -15.27 21.59 0.29
CA SER A 249 -13.94 21.03 0.01
C SER A 249 -13.87 19.54 0.38
N LEU A 250 -14.45 19.16 1.53
CA LEU A 250 -14.51 17.77 1.98
C LEU A 250 -15.30 16.88 1.02
N GLY A 251 -16.46 17.34 0.56
CA GLY A 251 -17.26 16.59 -0.42
C GLY A 251 -16.54 16.42 -1.75
N LEU A 252 -15.86 17.46 -2.25
CA LEU A 252 -15.01 17.33 -3.44
C LEU A 252 -13.89 16.31 -3.21
N ARG A 253 -13.31 16.27 -2.00
CA ARG A 253 -12.28 15.28 -1.65
C ARG A 253 -12.84 13.85 -1.70
N VAL A 254 -14.02 13.61 -1.14
CA VAL A 254 -14.72 12.32 -1.22
C VAL A 254 -14.97 11.94 -2.68
N VAL A 255 -15.48 12.87 -3.51
CA VAL A 255 -15.69 12.66 -4.95
C VAL A 255 -14.39 12.33 -5.67
N THR A 256 -13.28 12.98 -5.32
CA THR A 256 -11.97 12.75 -5.95
C THR A 256 -11.42 11.36 -5.64
N GLU A 257 -11.55 10.94 -4.38
CA GLU A 257 -11.00 9.68 -3.90
C GLU A 257 -11.89 8.47 -4.22
N LEU A 258 -13.22 8.64 -4.19
CA LEU A 258 -14.17 7.55 -4.37
C LEU A 258 -14.94 7.62 -5.70
N GLY A 259 -15.13 8.80 -6.27
CA GLY A 259 -16.02 8.99 -7.41
C GLY A 259 -15.51 8.36 -8.71
N TRP A 260 -14.20 8.18 -8.86
CA TRP A 260 -13.64 7.44 -9.99
C TRP A 260 -14.06 5.96 -10.01
N MET A 261 -14.48 5.40 -8.86
CA MET A 261 -15.05 4.04 -8.75
C MET A 261 -16.56 4.01 -8.99
N ALA A 262 -17.21 5.17 -9.07
CA ALA A 262 -18.65 5.29 -9.21
C ALA A 262 -19.09 5.82 -10.58
N ASP A 263 -18.25 6.58 -11.28
CA ASP A 263 -18.60 7.11 -12.60
C ASP A 263 -17.35 7.28 -13.49
N ARG A 264 -17.44 6.76 -14.71
CA ARG A 264 -16.34 6.82 -15.70
C ARG A 264 -15.94 8.25 -16.06
N ARG A 265 -16.89 9.19 -16.05
CA ARG A 265 -16.64 10.63 -16.33
C ARG A 265 -15.83 11.26 -15.20
N ILE A 266 -16.07 10.87 -13.95
CA ILE A 266 -15.24 11.28 -12.81
C ILE A 266 -13.83 10.72 -12.95
N SER A 267 -13.70 9.43 -13.30
CA SER A 267 -12.38 8.84 -13.54
C SER A 267 -11.64 9.55 -14.67
N ALA A 268 -12.30 9.85 -15.79
CA ALA A 268 -11.69 10.53 -16.93
C ALA A 268 -11.21 11.94 -16.55
N ALA A 269 -12.04 12.73 -15.86
CA ALA A 269 -11.66 14.06 -15.39
C ALA A 269 -10.50 14.02 -14.39
N THR A 270 -10.45 12.99 -13.52
CA THR A 270 -9.37 12.79 -12.55
C THR A 270 -8.05 12.44 -13.26
N LEU A 271 -8.09 11.55 -14.27
CA LEU A 271 -6.91 11.20 -15.06
C LEU A 271 -6.42 12.41 -15.87
N GLU A 272 -7.32 13.20 -16.46
CA GLU A 272 -6.96 14.45 -17.15
C GLU A 272 -6.26 15.44 -16.20
N LEU A 273 -6.78 15.62 -14.98
CA LEU A 273 -6.15 16.46 -13.96
C LEU A 273 -4.74 16.00 -13.60
N MET A 274 -4.50 14.69 -13.59
CA MET A 274 -3.18 14.10 -13.31
C MET A 274 -2.26 14.02 -14.55
N GLY A 275 -2.73 14.45 -15.73
CA GLY A 275 -1.99 14.31 -16.98
C GLY A 275 -1.77 12.86 -17.42
N LEU A 276 -2.62 11.94 -16.96
CA LEU A 276 -2.53 10.51 -17.26
C LEU A 276 -3.43 10.11 -18.44
N PRO A 277 -3.01 9.11 -19.25
CA PRO A 277 -3.83 8.61 -20.34
C PRO A 277 -5.07 7.87 -19.82
N SER A 278 -6.12 7.79 -20.64
CA SER A 278 -7.37 7.08 -20.29
C SER A 278 -7.17 5.58 -19.99
N SER A 279 -6.15 4.94 -20.58
CA SER A 279 -5.76 3.56 -20.28
C SER A 279 -5.34 3.35 -18.82
N ALA A 280 -4.95 4.42 -18.11
CA ALA A 280 -4.63 4.36 -16.70
C ALA A 280 -5.85 4.00 -15.82
N HIS A 281 -7.09 4.13 -16.32
CA HIS A 281 -8.29 3.68 -15.60
C HIS A 281 -8.26 2.18 -15.34
N THR A 282 -8.01 1.38 -16.38
CA THR A 282 -7.89 -0.08 -16.27
C THR A 282 -6.83 -0.48 -15.27
N ARG A 283 -5.65 0.14 -15.35
CA ARG A 283 -4.55 -0.09 -14.40
C ARG A 283 -4.98 0.24 -12.97
N ARG A 284 -5.60 1.39 -12.76
CA ARG A 284 -6.10 1.81 -11.45
C ARG A 284 -7.13 0.83 -10.89
N CYS A 285 -8.05 0.34 -11.73
CA CYS A 285 -9.03 -0.67 -11.37
C CYS A 285 -8.38 -1.96 -10.86
N LEU A 286 -7.42 -2.49 -11.61
CA LEU A 286 -6.76 -3.75 -11.28
C LEU A 286 -5.98 -3.63 -9.95
N VAL A 287 -5.20 -2.57 -9.79
CA VAL A 287 -4.48 -2.26 -8.53
C VAL A 287 -5.44 -2.08 -7.35
N GLN A 288 -6.58 -1.42 -7.56
CA GLN A 288 -7.56 -1.21 -6.50
C GLN A 288 -8.25 -2.52 -6.10
N VAL A 289 -8.64 -3.35 -7.06
CA VAL A 289 -9.25 -4.65 -6.76
C VAL A 289 -8.25 -5.54 -6.03
N GLU A 290 -7.04 -5.68 -6.57
CA GLU A 290 -5.92 -6.42 -5.98
C GLU A 290 -5.69 -5.99 -4.52
N SER A 291 -5.50 -4.70 -4.26
CA SER A 291 -5.26 -4.19 -2.89
C SER A 291 -6.45 -4.43 -1.94
N SER A 292 -7.67 -4.50 -2.47
CA SER A 292 -8.89 -4.68 -1.68
C SER A 292 -9.15 -6.15 -1.32
N VAL A 293 -8.94 -7.06 -2.28
CA VAL A 293 -9.19 -8.51 -2.12
C VAL A 293 -7.95 -9.28 -1.67
N GLY A 294 -6.77 -8.65 -1.75
CA GLY A 294 -5.48 -9.20 -1.34
C GLY A 294 -5.21 -10.55 -2.00
N ILE A 295 -4.94 -11.55 -1.18
CA ILE A 295 -4.57 -12.91 -1.60
C ILE A 295 -5.61 -13.55 -2.53
N ALA A 296 -6.89 -13.22 -2.37
CA ALA A 296 -7.93 -13.79 -3.22
C ALA A 296 -7.69 -13.46 -4.71
N TRP A 297 -7.00 -12.36 -5.01
CA TRP A 297 -6.55 -11.97 -6.35
C TRP A 297 -5.82 -13.09 -7.09
N LEU A 298 -4.99 -13.85 -6.37
CA LEU A 298 -4.18 -14.93 -6.91
C LEU A 298 -5.02 -16.06 -7.48
N SER A 299 -6.25 -16.24 -7.00
CA SER A 299 -7.16 -17.23 -7.57
C SER A 299 -7.51 -16.97 -9.03
N LEU A 300 -7.36 -15.74 -9.55
CA LEU A 300 -7.57 -15.42 -10.96
C LEU A 300 -6.46 -15.95 -11.87
N PHE A 301 -5.32 -16.34 -11.33
CA PHE A 301 -4.19 -16.82 -12.12
C PHE A 301 -4.16 -18.35 -12.13
N PRO A 302 -3.86 -18.96 -13.29
CA PRO A 302 -3.60 -20.40 -13.33
C PRO A 302 -2.37 -20.70 -12.47
N ARG A 303 -2.51 -21.62 -11.52
CA ARG A 303 -1.38 -22.04 -10.68
C ARG A 303 -0.25 -22.55 -11.55
N ASN A 304 0.88 -21.86 -11.50
CA ASN A 304 2.05 -22.26 -12.24
C ASN A 304 2.75 -23.40 -11.48
N ARG A 305 2.29 -24.64 -11.70
CA ARG A 305 2.85 -25.85 -11.04
C ARG A 305 4.36 -26.00 -11.26
N GLY A 306 4.90 -25.38 -12.32
CA GLY A 306 6.35 -25.36 -12.58
C GLY A 306 7.16 -24.50 -11.61
N ALA A 307 6.55 -23.57 -10.88
CA ALA A 307 7.25 -22.66 -9.98
C ALA A 307 7.51 -23.23 -8.57
N ALA A 308 6.84 -24.32 -8.19
CA ALA A 308 6.92 -24.89 -6.83
C ALA A 308 8.37 -25.24 -6.44
N ALA A 309 9.12 -25.85 -7.36
CA ALA A 309 10.53 -26.20 -7.13
C ALA A 309 11.42 -24.96 -6.90
N LEU A 310 11.17 -23.87 -7.64
CA LEU A 310 11.89 -22.61 -7.45
C LEU A 310 11.58 -21.99 -6.09
N VAL A 311 10.31 -21.97 -5.67
CA VAL A 311 9.89 -21.46 -4.36
C VAL A 311 10.57 -22.23 -3.23
N GLU A 312 10.57 -23.57 -3.31
CA GLU A 312 11.23 -24.43 -2.33
C GLU A 312 12.74 -24.16 -2.27
N ASP A 313 13.40 -24.04 -3.42
CA ASP A 313 14.83 -23.76 -3.48
C ASP A 313 15.19 -22.38 -2.92
N VAL A 314 14.39 -21.36 -3.22
CA VAL A 314 14.59 -20.00 -2.69
C VAL A 314 14.39 -20.01 -1.18
N ARG A 315 13.35 -20.68 -0.67
CA ARG A 315 13.13 -20.85 0.78
C ARG A 315 14.34 -21.50 1.45
N ASP A 316 14.82 -22.61 0.90
CA ASP A 316 15.93 -23.37 1.48
C ASP A 316 17.25 -22.58 1.43
N ALA A 317 17.48 -21.83 0.33
CA ALA A 317 18.62 -20.92 0.22
C ALA A 317 18.54 -19.73 1.18
N LEU A 318 17.35 -19.19 1.41
CA LEU A 318 17.12 -18.10 2.37
C LEU A 318 17.38 -18.55 3.80
N ILE A 319 17.02 -19.78 4.18
CA ILE A 319 17.37 -20.34 5.49
C ILE A 319 18.89 -20.29 5.67
N ASP A 320 19.68 -20.73 4.68
CA ASP A 320 21.15 -20.69 4.77
C ASP A 320 21.72 -19.26 4.82
N VAL A 321 21.07 -18.29 4.17
CA VAL A 321 21.49 -16.87 4.20
C VAL A 321 21.15 -16.22 5.55
N VAL A 322 19.91 -16.36 6.02
CA VAL A 322 19.40 -15.71 7.24
C VAL A 322 20.01 -16.31 8.51
N MET A 323 20.25 -17.62 8.54
CA MET A 323 20.85 -18.29 9.70
C MET A 323 22.30 -17.85 9.99
N ARG A 324 23.01 -17.24 9.02
CA ARG A 324 24.32 -16.64 9.27
C ARG A 324 24.25 -15.42 10.19
N HIS A 325 23.12 -14.72 10.14
CA HIS A 325 22.95 -13.42 10.77
C HIS A 325 22.13 -13.49 12.07
N THR A 326 21.38 -14.57 12.27
CA THR A 326 20.49 -14.72 13.43
C THR A 326 20.90 -15.91 14.29
N ARG A 327 21.33 -15.66 15.54
CA ARG A 327 21.61 -16.72 16.53
C ARG A 327 20.35 -17.47 16.99
N THR A 328 19.17 -16.92 16.71
CA THR A 328 17.88 -17.53 16.98
C THR A 328 17.39 -18.25 15.74
N SER A 329 17.19 -19.57 15.82
CA SER A 329 16.58 -20.38 14.76
C SER A 329 15.18 -19.85 14.46
N PHE A 330 15.06 -18.99 13.45
CA PHE A 330 13.77 -18.60 12.91
C PHE A 330 13.26 -19.79 12.08
N ASP A 331 12.27 -20.51 12.61
CA ASP A 331 11.75 -21.73 11.98
C ASP A 331 10.88 -21.37 10.76
N LEU A 332 11.53 -21.11 9.62
CA LEU A 332 10.88 -20.89 8.33
C LEU A 332 10.16 -22.15 7.82
N ARG A 333 10.58 -23.35 8.25
CA ARG A 333 10.02 -24.63 7.79
C ARG A 333 8.63 -24.87 8.38
N ALA A 334 8.48 -24.71 9.69
CA ALA A 334 7.17 -24.88 10.35
C ALA A 334 6.10 -23.91 9.83
N ARG A 335 6.50 -22.76 9.26
CA ARG A 335 5.56 -21.74 8.76
C ARG A 335 5.13 -21.93 7.31
N SER A 336 5.92 -22.58 6.46
CA SER A 336 5.52 -22.83 5.05
C SER A 336 4.55 -24.00 4.92
N ASP A 337 4.73 -25.05 5.73
CA ASP A 337 3.93 -26.27 5.63
C ASP A 337 2.49 -26.05 6.13
N ASP A 338 2.31 -25.07 7.02
CA ASP A 338 1.03 -24.59 7.54
C ASP A 338 0.29 -23.62 6.59
N ALA A 339 0.96 -23.13 5.54
CA ALA A 339 0.43 -22.15 4.60
C ALA A 339 -0.19 -22.80 3.36
N GLN A 340 -0.89 -23.93 3.52
CA GLN A 340 -1.73 -24.48 2.45
C GLN A 340 -2.84 -23.48 2.10
N LEU A 341 -2.59 -22.70 1.05
CA LEU A 341 -3.49 -21.76 0.36
C LEU A 341 -4.71 -22.44 -0.32
N ASP A 342 -4.94 -23.73 -0.04
CA ASP A 342 -5.97 -24.54 -0.68
C ASP A 342 -7.33 -24.45 -0.01
N ASP A 343 -7.44 -23.67 1.06
CA ASP A 343 -8.71 -23.50 1.74
C ASP A 343 -9.57 -22.48 0.98
N GLU A 344 -10.32 -22.94 -0.02
CA GLU A 344 -11.38 -22.14 -0.66
C GLU A 344 -12.32 -21.54 0.40
N SER A 345 -12.47 -22.16 1.58
CA SER A 345 -13.28 -21.61 2.66
C SER A 345 -12.66 -20.34 3.26
N PHE A 346 -11.33 -20.19 3.28
CA PHE A 346 -10.66 -18.95 3.70
C PHE A 346 -11.06 -17.80 2.77
N PHE A 347 -11.03 -18.03 1.46
CA PHE A 347 -11.40 -17.03 0.47
C PHE A 347 -12.90 -16.75 0.43
N ALA A 348 -13.74 -17.79 0.59
CA ALA A 348 -15.19 -17.64 0.67
C ALA A 348 -15.60 -16.81 1.89
N ASN A 349 -14.91 -16.98 3.02
CA ASN A 349 -15.12 -16.17 4.22
C ASN A 349 -14.61 -14.73 4.07
N ALA A 350 -13.55 -14.52 3.29
CA ALA A 350 -13.04 -13.18 2.99
C ALA A 350 -13.93 -12.39 2.02
N LEU A 351 -14.67 -13.08 1.14
CA LEU A 351 -15.53 -12.51 0.10
C LEU A 351 -16.96 -13.07 0.14
N PRO A 352 -17.73 -12.82 1.21
CA PRO A 352 -19.09 -13.32 1.33
C PRO A 352 -19.99 -12.78 0.21
N ASP A 353 -21.05 -13.50 -0.16
CA ASP A 353 -21.94 -13.10 -1.26
C ASP A 353 -22.57 -11.72 -1.06
N SER A 354 -22.82 -11.34 0.20
CA SER A 354 -23.32 -10.01 0.57
C SER A 354 -22.39 -8.86 0.21
N THR A 355 -21.14 -9.15 -0.19
CA THR A 355 -20.16 -8.15 -0.55
C THR A 355 -20.45 -7.53 -1.91
N PHE A 356 -21.07 -8.26 -2.83
CA PHE A 356 -21.23 -7.81 -4.21
C PHE A 356 -22.57 -7.08 -4.38
N GLY A 357 -22.49 -5.79 -4.73
CA GLY A 357 -23.64 -4.93 -4.97
C GLY A 357 -23.99 -4.81 -6.46
N PRO A 358 -25.01 -4.01 -6.81
CA PRO A 358 -25.44 -3.81 -8.19
C PRO A 358 -24.42 -3.02 -9.04
N SER A 359 -23.46 -2.36 -8.39
CA SER A 359 -22.37 -1.63 -9.04
C SER A 359 -21.00 -2.02 -8.50
N PHE A 360 -19.94 -1.63 -9.21
CA PHE A 360 -18.57 -1.72 -8.70
C PHE A 360 -18.41 -0.92 -7.41
N PHE A 361 -18.91 0.31 -7.37
CA PHE A 361 -18.86 1.17 -6.18
C PHE A 361 -19.49 0.49 -4.96
N ASP A 362 -20.71 -0.03 -5.10
CA ASP A 362 -21.42 -0.71 -4.00
C ASP A 362 -20.65 -1.95 -3.53
N SER A 363 -20.13 -2.73 -4.48
CA SER A 363 -19.32 -3.92 -4.18
C SER A 363 -18.05 -3.54 -3.42
N TRP A 364 -17.38 -2.47 -3.85
CA TRP A 364 -16.16 -1.98 -3.21
C TRP A 364 -16.45 -1.43 -1.81
N MET A 365 -17.50 -0.62 -1.62
CA MET A 365 -17.86 -0.07 -0.30
C MET A 365 -18.21 -1.19 0.69
N ASN A 366 -18.94 -2.21 0.23
CA ASN A 366 -19.28 -3.37 1.05
C ASN A 366 -18.04 -4.21 1.40
N LEU A 367 -17.12 -4.40 0.45
CA LEU A 367 -15.86 -5.10 0.69
C LEU A 367 -15.00 -4.38 1.71
N THR A 368 -14.79 -3.08 1.51
CA THR A 368 -13.99 -2.25 2.41
C THR A 368 -14.59 -2.20 3.82
N ASN A 369 -15.91 -2.02 3.94
CA ASN A 369 -16.59 -2.07 5.23
C ASN A 369 -16.42 -3.46 5.87
N SER A 370 -16.74 -4.55 5.15
CA SER A 370 -16.67 -5.92 5.69
C SER A 370 -15.25 -6.26 6.16
N ARG A 371 -14.24 -5.97 5.34
CA ARG A 371 -12.83 -6.15 5.68
C ARG A 371 -12.46 -5.33 6.91
N TRP A 372 -12.90 -4.08 6.98
CA TRP A 372 -12.61 -3.23 8.12
C TRP A 372 -13.29 -3.73 9.40
N GLN A 373 -14.55 -4.17 9.33
CA GLN A 373 -15.24 -4.78 10.47
C GLN A 373 -14.62 -6.12 10.88
N LEU A 374 -14.05 -6.90 9.94
CA LEU A 374 -13.31 -8.13 10.27
C LEU A 374 -11.96 -7.81 10.92
N GLN A 375 -11.28 -6.75 10.48
CA GLN A 375 -10.01 -6.33 11.06
C GLN A 375 -10.21 -5.80 12.48
N LYS A 376 -11.24 -4.99 12.74
CA LYS A 376 -11.49 -4.32 14.05
C LYS A 376 -11.39 -5.25 15.28
N PRO A 377 -12.13 -6.37 15.40
CA PRO A 377 -12.04 -7.27 16.56
C PRO A 377 -10.80 -8.17 16.48
N ASN A 378 -10.42 -8.59 15.27
CA ASN A 378 -9.31 -9.52 15.09
C ASN A 378 -7.95 -8.89 15.35
N LEU A 379 -7.81 -7.58 15.24
CA LEU A 379 -6.58 -6.87 15.61
C LEU A 379 -6.14 -7.24 17.04
N ILE A 380 -7.06 -7.46 17.99
CA ILE A 380 -6.70 -7.88 19.37
C ILE A 380 -6.29 -9.34 19.45
N ASN A 381 -6.95 -10.21 18.70
CA ASN A 381 -6.61 -11.63 18.67
C ASN A 381 -5.30 -11.89 17.94
N ILE A 382 -5.02 -11.12 16.88
CA ILE A 382 -3.75 -11.06 16.15
C ILE A 382 -2.63 -10.59 17.10
N LEU A 383 -2.94 -9.69 18.05
CA LEU A 383 -1.97 -9.14 19.01
C LEU A 383 -1.60 -10.07 20.17
N LYS A 384 -2.30 -11.20 20.38
CA LYS A 384 -1.87 -12.17 21.40
C LYS A 384 -0.49 -12.73 21.02
N PRO A 385 0.54 -12.61 21.89
CA PRO A 385 1.85 -13.17 21.62
C PRO A 385 1.76 -14.66 21.24
N GLY A 386 2.28 -15.02 20.06
CA GLY A 386 2.20 -16.38 19.54
C GLY A 386 0.96 -16.70 18.71
N SER A 387 0.11 -15.72 18.38
CA SER A 387 -0.96 -15.94 17.41
C SER A 387 -0.34 -16.24 16.04
N ALA A 388 -0.73 -17.35 15.44
CA ALA A 388 -0.25 -17.75 14.11
C ALA A 388 -0.56 -16.68 13.04
N ILE A 389 -1.55 -15.82 13.28
CA ILE A 389 -2.08 -14.88 12.28
C ILE A 389 -1.12 -13.70 12.06
N SER A 390 -0.57 -13.04 13.10
CA SER A 390 0.32 -11.88 12.87
C SER A 390 1.61 -12.25 12.14
N GLN A 391 2.16 -13.42 12.47
CA GLN A 391 3.37 -13.99 11.89
C GLN A 391 3.13 -14.55 10.48
N ARG A 392 1.90 -15.00 10.19
CA ARG A 392 1.49 -15.37 8.85
C ARG A 392 1.37 -14.13 7.97
N TRP A 393 0.80 -13.01 8.42
CA TRP A 393 0.49 -11.88 7.53
C TRP A 393 1.68 -11.18 6.85
N SER A 394 2.82 -10.96 7.51
CA SER A 394 4.01 -10.32 6.88
C SER A 394 4.71 -11.26 5.90
N LEU A 395 4.84 -12.54 6.27
CA LEU A 395 5.36 -13.58 5.40
C LEU A 395 4.39 -13.85 4.23
N TYR A 396 3.07 -13.82 4.50
CA TYR A 396 2.03 -13.96 3.49
C TYR A 396 2.06 -12.79 2.51
N SER A 397 2.14 -11.53 2.96
CA SER A 397 2.21 -10.40 2.03
C SER A 397 3.41 -10.54 1.10
N ALA A 398 4.56 -10.96 1.64
CA ALA A 398 5.77 -11.20 0.86
C ALA A 398 5.64 -12.39 -0.10
N LEU A 399 4.97 -13.46 0.33
CA LEU A 399 4.71 -14.65 -0.49
C LEU A 399 3.57 -14.43 -1.49
N THR A 400 2.65 -13.49 -1.27
CA THR A 400 1.49 -13.26 -2.16
C THR A 400 1.83 -12.36 -3.34
N ALA A 401 2.93 -11.59 -3.24
CA ALA A 401 3.53 -10.94 -4.39
C ALA A 401 4.17 -11.93 -5.39
N SER A 402 4.20 -13.25 -5.08
CA SER A 402 4.95 -14.25 -5.84
C SER A 402 4.39 -14.55 -7.22
N ASP A 403 3.07 -14.52 -7.42
CA ASP A 403 2.50 -15.03 -8.68
C ASP A 403 2.78 -14.10 -9.86
N GLU A 404 2.94 -12.81 -9.62
CA GLU A 404 3.38 -11.86 -10.66
C GLU A 404 4.83 -12.11 -11.07
N TYR A 405 5.68 -12.57 -10.14
CA TYR A 405 7.04 -13.00 -10.44
C TYR A 405 7.03 -14.26 -11.32
N PHE A 406 5.98 -15.08 -11.24
CA PHE A 406 5.83 -16.29 -12.04
C PHE A 406 5.24 -16.06 -13.45
N LEU A 407 5.25 -14.80 -13.92
CA LEU A 407 4.87 -14.41 -15.26
C LEU A 407 6.08 -14.11 -16.15
N PHE A 408 5.93 -14.29 -17.46
CA PHE A 408 6.94 -13.90 -18.43
C PHE A 408 7.18 -12.37 -18.39
N PRO A 409 8.44 -11.89 -18.46
CA PRO A 409 9.69 -12.61 -18.72
C PRO A 409 10.45 -13.07 -17.48
N LEU A 410 9.89 -12.88 -16.27
CA LEU A 410 10.54 -13.22 -15.01
C LEU A 410 10.55 -14.74 -14.76
N PHE A 411 9.51 -15.42 -15.22
CA PHE A 411 9.40 -16.87 -15.17
C PHE A 411 8.62 -17.44 -16.35
N HIS A 412 9.08 -18.59 -16.85
CA HIS A 412 8.29 -19.48 -17.70
C HIS A 412 8.88 -20.89 -17.61
N PRO A 413 8.06 -21.96 -17.63
CA PRO A 413 8.58 -23.33 -17.60
C PRO A 413 9.59 -23.64 -18.72
N ASP A 414 9.43 -23.00 -19.88
CA ASP A 414 10.32 -23.18 -21.04
C ASP A 414 11.56 -22.25 -21.06
N LEU A 415 11.70 -21.34 -20.10
CA LEU A 415 12.89 -20.50 -19.98
C LEU A 415 14.02 -21.26 -19.27
N PRO A 416 15.30 -20.93 -19.54
CA PRO A 416 16.43 -21.49 -18.81
C PRO A 416 16.29 -21.26 -17.30
N LEU A 417 16.75 -22.23 -16.48
CA LEU A 417 16.73 -22.08 -15.01
C LEU A 417 17.42 -20.79 -14.57
N ALA A 418 18.54 -20.43 -15.21
CA ALA A 418 19.24 -19.17 -14.96
C ALA A 418 18.31 -17.94 -15.04
N VAL A 419 17.41 -17.89 -16.03
CA VAL A 419 16.46 -16.79 -16.20
C VAL A 419 15.38 -16.83 -15.12
N ASN A 420 14.80 -18.01 -14.86
CA ASN A 420 13.72 -18.15 -13.87
C ASN A 420 14.20 -17.79 -12.44
N TYR A 421 15.36 -18.30 -12.03
CA TYR A 421 15.91 -18.03 -10.70
C TYR A 421 16.50 -16.62 -10.61
N GLY A 422 17.13 -16.13 -11.68
CA GLY A 422 17.64 -14.76 -11.74
C GLY A 422 16.51 -13.74 -11.73
N GLY A 423 15.43 -13.95 -12.48
CA GLY A 423 14.26 -13.08 -12.51
C GLY A 423 13.36 -13.26 -11.30
N ALA A 424 12.48 -14.26 -11.34
CA ALA A 424 11.49 -14.50 -10.31
C ALA A 424 12.10 -14.87 -8.95
N GLY A 425 13.12 -15.74 -8.95
CA GLY A 425 13.76 -16.18 -7.71
C GLY A 425 14.42 -15.04 -6.93
N ARG A 426 15.03 -14.07 -7.63
CA ARG A 426 15.63 -12.87 -7.01
C ARG A 426 14.59 -11.97 -6.35
N LEU A 427 13.47 -11.70 -7.03
CA LEU A 427 12.41 -10.85 -6.50
C LEU A 427 11.70 -11.52 -5.32
N LEU A 428 11.45 -12.83 -5.41
CA LEU A 428 10.91 -13.60 -4.30
C LEU A 428 11.83 -13.53 -3.07
N ALA A 429 13.14 -13.72 -3.26
CA ALA A 429 14.11 -13.63 -2.17
C ALA A 429 14.17 -12.22 -1.55
N ASP A 430 14.12 -11.17 -2.38
CA ASP A 430 14.12 -9.77 -1.95
C ASP A 430 12.92 -9.48 -1.06
N GLU A 431 11.73 -9.87 -1.50
CA GLU A 431 10.49 -9.60 -0.79
C GLU A 431 10.42 -10.34 0.55
N VAL A 432 10.85 -11.61 0.59
CA VAL A 432 10.92 -12.38 1.85
C VAL A 432 11.92 -11.74 2.81
N LEU A 433 13.12 -11.36 2.34
CA LEU A 433 14.12 -10.71 3.19
C LEU A 433 13.68 -9.33 3.68
N ARG A 434 12.96 -8.56 2.87
CA ARG A 434 12.34 -7.29 3.28
C ARG A 434 11.29 -7.51 4.36
N GLY A 435 10.40 -8.50 4.18
CA GLY A 435 9.42 -8.87 5.20
C GLY A 435 10.07 -9.20 6.54
N LEU A 436 11.12 -10.02 6.51
CA LEU A 436 11.92 -10.34 7.70
C LEU A 436 12.63 -9.10 8.28
N PHE A 437 13.24 -8.27 7.42
CA PHE A 437 13.91 -7.05 7.84
C PHE A 437 12.94 -6.06 8.51
N TYR A 438 11.74 -5.87 7.97
CA TYR A 438 10.73 -5.03 8.61
C TYR A 438 10.25 -5.60 9.94
N GLU A 439 10.11 -6.93 10.07
CA GLU A 439 9.79 -7.59 11.34
C GLU A 439 10.91 -7.40 12.38
N LEU A 440 12.18 -7.48 11.96
CA LEU A 440 13.34 -7.24 12.81
C LEU A 440 13.46 -5.75 13.21
N LEU A 441 13.26 -4.82 12.28
CA LEU A 441 13.26 -3.38 12.54
C LEU A 441 12.13 -2.93 13.45
N ALA A 442 11.00 -3.65 13.47
CA ALA A 442 9.91 -3.39 14.40
C ALA A 442 10.31 -3.69 15.86
N SER A 443 11.48 -4.31 16.10
CA SER A 443 12.06 -4.43 17.44
C SER A 443 12.86 -3.17 17.84
N ASP A 444 12.63 -2.66 19.06
CA ASP A 444 13.18 -1.38 19.55
C ASP A 444 14.71 -1.24 19.43
N GLN A 445 15.44 -2.35 19.42
CA GLN A 445 16.91 -2.36 19.39
C GLN A 445 17.48 -1.94 18.03
N GLN A 446 16.72 -2.08 16.94
CA GLN A 446 17.11 -1.61 15.61
C GLN A 446 16.45 -0.29 15.19
N ARG A 447 15.37 0.13 15.86
CA ARG A 447 14.74 1.45 15.63
C ARG A 447 15.72 2.59 15.93
N GLN A 448 16.50 2.47 17.01
CA GLN A 448 17.61 3.39 17.33
C GLN A 448 18.70 3.39 16.24
N SER A 449 18.97 2.23 15.62
CA SER A 449 19.94 2.11 14.53
C SER A 449 19.45 2.77 13.24
N ARG A 450 18.15 2.66 12.93
CA ARG A 450 17.52 3.33 11.78
C ARG A 450 17.51 4.84 11.93
N ASP A 451 17.11 5.35 13.10
CA ASP A 451 17.09 6.80 13.37
C ASP A 451 18.51 7.37 13.33
N TYR A 452 19.51 6.62 13.80
CA TYR A 452 20.93 6.94 13.62
C TYR A 452 21.33 7.02 12.14
N TYR A 453 20.93 6.05 11.31
CA TYR A 453 21.26 6.02 9.89
C TYR A 453 20.64 7.14 9.08
N ILE A 454 19.35 7.44 9.29
CA ILE A 454 18.67 8.54 8.60
C ILE A 454 19.32 9.88 8.96
N ALA A 455 19.76 10.04 10.22
CA ALA A 455 20.49 11.23 10.65
C ALA A 455 21.90 11.34 10.03
N HIS A 456 22.57 10.22 9.74
CA HIS A 456 23.97 10.20 9.28
C HIS A 456 24.15 9.90 7.78
N SER A 457 23.11 9.49 7.03
CA SER A 457 23.20 9.28 5.58
C SER A 457 23.37 10.57 4.78
N ASN A 458 23.18 11.74 5.42
CA ASN A 458 23.40 13.05 4.84
C ASN A 458 24.81 13.62 5.13
N GLU A 459 25.62 12.93 5.95
CA GLU A 459 26.99 13.34 6.26
C GLU A 459 28.00 12.40 5.60
N SER A 460 28.79 12.95 4.68
CA SER A 460 29.81 12.22 3.93
C SER A 460 31.04 11.92 4.81
N ALA A 461 31.12 10.70 5.38
CA ALA A 461 32.33 9.86 5.52
C ALA A 461 32.06 8.57 6.34
N PRO A 462 32.44 7.36 5.89
CA PRO A 462 32.32 6.15 6.69
C PRO A 462 33.63 5.84 7.43
N THR A 463 33.67 6.08 8.75
CA THR A 463 34.70 5.51 9.64
C THR A 463 34.14 4.58 10.71
N GLN A 464 32.83 4.30 10.69
CA GLN A 464 32.23 3.29 11.58
C GLN A 464 31.74 2.07 10.81
N PRO A 465 31.84 0.86 11.41
CA PRO A 465 31.30 -0.36 10.83
C PRO A 465 29.80 -0.17 10.61
N GLN A 466 29.39 -0.18 9.34
CA GLN A 466 28.00 -0.14 8.92
C GLN A 466 27.21 -1.24 9.65
N PRO A 467 26.02 -0.93 10.18
CA PRO A 467 24.82 -1.71 10.06
C PRO A 467 24.97 -3.00 9.28
N GLU A 468 25.11 -4.17 9.92
CA GLU A 468 25.14 -5.46 9.21
C GLU A 468 23.87 -5.67 8.33
N TRP A 469 22.83 -4.85 8.53
CA TRP A 469 21.59 -4.83 7.77
C TRP A 469 21.21 -3.42 7.27
N SER A 470 21.54 -3.12 6.01
CA SER A 470 21.07 -1.94 5.27
C SER A 470 20.17 -2.37 4.10
N PRO A 471 19.35 -1.50 3.50
CA PRO A 471 18.59 -1.86 2.29
C PRO A 471 19.48 -2.46 1.17
N HIS A 472 20.73 -2.02 1.09
CA HIS A 472 21.72 -2.55 0.14
C HIS A 472 22.24 -3.94 0.52
N SER A 473 22.28 -4.28 1.82
CA SER A 473 22.59 -5.65 2.24
C SER A 473 21.42 -6.58 1.95
N VAL A 474 20.17 -6.14 2.09
CA VAL A 474 18.99 -6.93 1.71
C VAL A 474 19.05 -7.33 0.23
N ASP A 475 19.36 -6.39 -0.64
CA ASP A 475 19.52 -6.67 -2.07
C ASP A 475 20.69 -7.64 -2.35
N THR A 476 21.83 -7.48 -1.68
CA THR A 476 22.97 -8.41 -1.82
C THR A 476 22.62 -9.82 -1.37
N GLU A 477 21.99 -9.94 -0.20
CA GLU A 477 21.62 -11.22 0.40
C GLU A 477 20.54 -11.93 -0.40
N ALA A 478 19.58 -11.20 -0.95
CA ALA A 478 18.56 -11.77 -1.81
C ALA A 478 19.12 -12.23 -3.16
N LEU A 479 20.13 -11.53 -3.72
CA LEU A 479 20.86 -12.03 -4.91
C LEU A 479 21.62 -13.32 -4.59
N LEU A 480 22.29 -13.36 -3.45
CA LEU A 480 23.01 -14.55 -2.98
C LEU A 480 22.06 -15.74 -2.76
N ALA A 481 20.90 -15.51 -2.14
CA ALA A 481 19.88 -16.52 -1.94
C ALA A 481 19.37 -17.08 -3.28
N ALA A 482 19.03 -16.20 -4.23
CA ALA A 482 18.59 -16.63 -5.56
C ALA A 482 19.68 -17.42 -6.32
N LEU A 483 20.95 -17.04 -6.19
CA LEU A 483 22.07 -17.75 -6.81
C LEU A 483 22.28 -19.14 -6.21
N LYS A 484 22.13 -19.28 -4.89
CA LYS A 484 22.16 -20.59 -4.22
C LYS A 484 20.97 -21.46 -4.64
N ALA A 485 19.79 -20.88 -4.69
CA ALA A 485 18.59 -21.56 -5.16
C ALA A 485 18.77 -22.07 -6.60
N TYR A 486 19.36 -21.25 -7.48
CA TYR A 486 19.69 -21.64 -8.85
C TYR A 486 20.60 -22.87 -8.90
N ARG A 487 21.66 -22.89 -8.07
CA ARG A 487 22.56 -24.05 -7.95
C ARG A 487 21.83 -25.31 -7.46
N LEU A 488 20.91 -25.18 -6.50
CA LEU A 488 20.07 -26.30 -6.06
C LEU A 488 19.17 -26.81 -7.19
N GLY A 489 18.58 -25.90 -7.97
CA GLY A 489 17.77 -26.24 -9.14
C GLY A 489 18.56 -27.04 -10.19
N ILE A 490 19.80 -26.63 -10.51
CA ILE A 490 20.69 -27.37 -11.41
C ILE A 490 20.96 -28.78 -10.87
N LEU A 491 21.31 -28.92 -9.59
CA LEU A 491 21.59 -30.22 -8.96
C LEU A 491 20.37 -31.14 -9.00
N ARG A 492 19.16 -30.59 -8.82
CA ARG A 492 17.92 -31.37 -8.95
C ARG A 492 17.69 -31.85 -10.38
N GLN A 493 17.93 -30.99 -11.37
CA GLN A 493 17.73 -31.33 -12.79
C GLN A 493 18.79 -32.33 -13.29
N SER A 494 20.05 -32.20 -12.88
CA SER A 494 21.13 -33.12 -13.26
C SER A 494 20.87 -34.55 -12.76
N ASN A 495 20.19 -34.70 -11.63
CA ASN A 495 19.79 -36.02 -11.12
C ASN A 495 18.64 -36.66 -11.92
N SER A 496 18.00 -35.92 -12.84
CA SER A 496 16.82 -36.37 -13.60
C SER A 496 17.11 -36.69 -15.08
N THR A 497 18.23 -36.21 -15.64
CA THR A 497 18.59 -36.38 -17.05
C THR A 497 20.10 -36.49 -17.21
N ASP A 498 20.58 -37.38 -18.08
CA ASP A 498 22.00 -37.52 -18.45
C ASP A 498 22.60 -36.16 -18.90
N GLU A 499 23.36 -35.57 -17.98
CA GLU A 499 24.42 -34.56 -18.13
C GLU A 499 24.30 -33.56 -19.28
N LYS A 500 23.52 -32.48 -19.07
CA LYS A 500 23.80 -31.19 -19.74
C LYS A 500 24.72 -30.37 -18.84
N ASN A 501 25.96 -30.18 -19.29
CA ASN A 501 26.90 -29.24 -18.67
C ASN A 501 26.29 -27.83 -18.63
N SER A 502 25.99 -27.32 -17.43
CA SER A 502 25.69 -25.91 -17.24
C SER A 502 26.90 -25.10 -17.71
N THR A 503 26.74 -24.29 -18.75
CA THR A 503 27.86 -23.53 -19.33
C THR A 503 28.10 -22.24 -18.53
N ILE A 504 29.31 -21.69 -18.63
CA ILE A 504 29.64 -20.35 -18.10
C ILE A 504 28.61 -19.30 -18.55
N ASP A 505 28.01 -19.49 -19.72
CA ASP A 505 26.98 -18.62 -20.27
C ASP A 505 25.68 -18.62 -19.45
N GLU A 506 25.32 -19.72 -18.79
CA GLU A 506 24.13 -19.76 -17.93
C GLU A 506 24.32 -18.95 -16.65
N HIS A 507 25.53 -18.94 -16.07
CA HIS A 507 25.83 -18.07 -14.92
C HIS A 507 25.77 -16.58 -15.29
N ARG A 508 26.27 -16.20 -16.47
CA ARG A 508 26.13 -14.83 -16.98
C ARG A 508 24.66 -14.47 -17.16
N LEU A 509 23.89 -15.38 -17.75
CA LEU A 509 22.45 -15.18 -17.99
C LEU A 509 21.68 -15.00 -16.68
N PHE A 510 22.03 -15.72 -15.60
CA PHE A 510 21.43 -15.54 -14.29
C PHE A 510 21.57 -14.11 -13.77
N PHE A 511 22.77 -13.55 -13.81
CA PHE A 511 23.01 -12.17 -13.35
C PHE A 511 22.34 -11.13 -14.26
N VAL A 512 22.35 -11.35 -15.58
CA VAL A 512 21.63 -10.48 -16.52
C VAL A 512 20.13 -10.49 -16.23
N ALA A 513 19.52 -11.66 -16.05
CA ALA A 513 18.10 -11.79 -15.71
C ALA A 513 17.77 -11.12 -14.37
N SER A 514 18.66 -11.27 -13.37
CA SER A 514 18.53 -10.63 -12.06
C SER A 514 18.47 -9.11 -12.14
N CYS A 515 19.36 -8.50 -12.92
CA CYS A 515 19.35 -7.06 -13.12
C CYS A 515 18.18 -6.61 -14.01
N TYR A 516 17.83 -7.39 -15.03
CA TYR A 516 16.70 -7.10 -15.90
C TYR A 516 15.37 -7.04 -15.12
N ALA A 517 15.19 -7.90 -14.12
CA ALA A 517 14.02 -7.89 -13.25
C ALA A 517 13.84 -6.59 -12.45
N LEU A 518 14.91 -5.81 -12.27
CA LEU A 518 14.89 -4.54 -11.54
C LEU A 518 14.75 -3.33 -12.47
N CYS A 519 14.81 -3.51 -13.79
CA CYS A 519 14.70 -2.40 -14.74
C CYS A 519 13.32 -1.73 -14.63
N SER A 520 13.31 -0.45 -14.26
CA SER A 520 12.13 0.40 -14.20
C SER A 520 12.40 1.71 -14.94
N SER A 521 11.40 2.24 -15.62
CA SER A 521 11.42 3.60 -16.21
C SER A 521 10.99 4.69 -15.22
N ASP A 522 10.51 4.30 -14.04
CA ASP A 522 9.90 5.22 -13.09
C ASP A 522 10.95 5.79 -12.12
N ASP A 523 11.41 7.02 -12.41
CA ASP A 523 12.26 7.82 -11.52
C ASP A 523 11.61 8.05 -10.13
N TYR A 524 10.28 7.91 -10.03
CA TYR A 524 9.48 8.23 -8.85
C TYR A 524 9.64 7.24 -7.67
N VAL A 525 10.10 6.02 -7.92
CA VAL A 525 10.30 4.99 -6.87
C VAL A 525 11.67 5.10 -6.20
N GLY A 526 12.55 5.96 -6.73
CA GLY A 526 13.95 6.08 -6.32
C GLY A 526 14.16 6.57 -4.88
N GLU A 527 13.24 7.33 -4.30
CA GLU A 527 13.41 7.90 -2.95
C GLU A 527 13.31 6.86 -1.83
N LEU A 528 12.53 5.79 -2.00
CA LEU A 528 12.30 4.79 -0.94
C LEU A 528 13.21 3.56 -1.04
N TYR A 529 13.58 3.17 -2.27
CA TYR A 529 14.27 1.89 -2.52
C TYR A 529 15.64 2.06 -3.20
N GLY A 530 16.04 3.30 -3.50
CA GLY A 530 17.23 3.61 -4.29
C GLY A 530 16.99 3.39 -5.79
N ASP A 531 17.80 4.06 -6.59
CA ASP A 531 17.84 3.91 -8.06
C ASP A 531 17.98 2.43 -8.44
N ALA A 532 17.16 1.94 -9.38
CA ALA A 532 17.21 0.59 -9.92
C ALA A 532 18.62 0.19 -10.38
N SER A 533 19.37 1.14 -10.93
CA SER A 533 20.78 0.95 -11.31
C SER A 533 21.64 0.56 -10.10
N ARG A 534 21.46 1.22 -8.96
CA ARG A 534 22.18 0.90 -7.72
C ARG A 534 21.79 -0.46 -7.16
N ARG A 535 20.49 -0.78 -7.19
CA ARG A 535 19.95 -2.09 -6.73
C ARG A 535 20.46 -3.28 -7.55
N CYS A 536 20.81 -3.07 -8.83
CA CYS A 536 21.51 -4.08 -9.63
C CYS A 536 23.02 -4.06 -9.37
N ASN A 537 23.68 -2.92 -9.56
CA ASN A 537 25.13 -2.84 -9.65
C ASN A 537 25.86 -3.13 -8.34
N MET A 538 25.32 -2.68 -7.18
CA MET A 538 26.01 -2.90 -5.91
C MET A 538 26.00 -4.38 -5.48
N PRO A 539 24.84 -5.09 -5.48
CA PRO A 539 24.83 -6.53 -5.20
C PRO A 539 25.73 -7.36 -6.10
N VAL A 540 25.72 -7.12 -7.42
CA VAL A 540 26.54 -7.93 -8.35
C VAL A 540 28.02 -7.67 -8.14
N ALA A 541 28.43 -6.42 -7.86
CA ALA A 541 29.83 -6.08 -7.60
C ALA A 541 30.38 -6.72 -6.30
N ALA A 542 29.50 -6.95 -5.32
CA ALA A 542 29.82 -7.58 -4.05
C ALA A 542 29.99 -9.11 -4.14
N LEU A 543 29.45 -9.76 -5.17
CA LEU A 543 29.51 -11.22 -5.30
C LEU A 543 30.72 -11.68 -6.14
N PRO A 544 31.62 -12.52 -5.60
CA PRO A 544 32.75 -13.05 -6.37
C PRO A 544 32.30 -13.93 -7.53
N GLU A 545 31.14 -14.59 -7.43
CA GLU A 545 30.55 -15.36 -8.52
C GLU A 545 30.25 -14.52 -9.76
N PHE A 546 29.84 -13.26 -9.59
CA PHE A 546 29.63 -12.35 -10.72
C PHE A 546 30.97 -12.05 -11.40
N ARG A 547 32.01 -11.73 -10.63
CA ARG A 547 33.36 -11.48 -11.16
C ARG A 547 33.89 -12.68 -11.92
N ALA A 548 33.67 -13.89 -11.40
CA ALA A 548 34.06 -15.14 -12.06
C ALA A 548 33.27 -15.36 -13.36
N ALA A 549 31.95 -15.15 -13.35
CA ALA A 549 31.11 -15.33 -14.54
C ALA A 549 31.47 -14.34 -15.65
N PHE A 550 31.76 -13.09 -15.33
CA PHE A 550 32.07 -12.03 -16.30
C PHE A 550 33.56 -11.78 -16.54
N GLN A 551 34.45 -12.53 -15.87
CA GLN A 551 35.91 -12.35 -15.93
C GLN A 551 36.31 -10.90 -15.62
N CYS A 552 35.73 -10.33 -14.55
CA CYS A 552 36.08 -8.98 -14.13
C CYS A 552 37.49 -8.98 -13.50
N ASP A 553 38.44 -8.32 -14.16
CA ASP A 553 39.80 -8.12 -13.63
C ASP A 553 39.75 -7.24 -12.38
N GLY A 554 40.26 -7.74 -11.25
CA GLY A 554 40.20 -7.08 -9.93
C GLY A 554 41.03 -5.79 -9.79
N HIS A 555 41.36 -5.10 -10.88
CA HIS A 555 42.32 -3.99 -10.88
C HIS A 555 41.73 -2.58 -10.68
N ASN A 556 40.41 -2.42 -10.56
CA ASN A 556 39.76 -1.11 -10.42
C ASN A 556 38.79 -0.99 -9.22
N GLU A 557 39.13 -1.54 -8.05
CA GLU A 557 38.32 -1.32 -6.83
C GLU A 557 38.33 0.14 -6.34
N SER A 558 39.25 0.97 -6.83
CA SER A 558 39.38 2.39 -6.45
C SER A 558 38.52 3.38 -7.25
N GLN A 559 37.75 2.93 -8.26
CA GLN A 559 36.92 3.82 -9.10
C GLN A 559 35.40 3.66 -8.91
N LEU A 560 34.95 2.77 -8.03
CA LEU A 560 33.53 2.44 -7.82
C LEU A 560 32.98 2.83 -6.43
N ALA A 561 33.75 3.59 -5.63
CA ALA A 561 33.34 4.09 -4.31
C ALA A 561 32.79 5.52 -4.38
#